data_AF-A0A367IYR3-F1
#
_entry.id   AF-A0A367IYR3-F1
#
_cell.length_a   1.000
_cell.length_b   1.000
_cell.length_c   1.000
_cell.angle_alpha   90.00
_cell.angle_beta   90.00
_cell.angle_gamma   90.00
#
_symmetry.space_group_name_H-M   'P 1'
#
loop_
_entity.id
_entity.type
_entity.pdbx_description
1 polymer ?
#
loop_
_entity_poly.entity_id
_entity_poly.type
_entity_poly.pdbx_seq_one_letter_code
_entity_poly.pdbx_strand_id
1 'polypeptide(L)'
;MMQISTLNNIVDFQHGLAKNVCLRVRHSVDNLIYFTAFNVKTLLECSKERLYYQQKLLPTLPVFIRHIFHHCKLTPTILVVALIYLERLRNGLPHQSKGEFDTPYKIFIAAVILATKFIEDKSTITQSIYRLVAPLYHAKEINEMERSFL
;
A
#
# COMPACT_ATOMS: atom_id res chain seq x y z
N MET A 1 -13.89 51.57 33.88
CA MET A 1 -14.80 50.48 33.52
C MET A 1 -14.15 49.70 32.39
N MET A 2 -13.66 48.50 32.69
CA MET A 2 -12.78 47.70 31.84
C MET A 2 -13.60 46.51 31.32
N GLN A 3 -13.72 46.32 30.00
CA GLN A 3 -14.21 45.06 29.42
C GLN A 3 -13.36 44.63 28.21
N ILE A 4 -12.48 43.67 28.51
CA ILE A 4 -12.31 42.36 27.87
C ILE A 4 -12.40 42.34 26.33
N SER A 5 -11.23 42.29 25.68
CA SER A 5 -11.06 41.95 24.26
C SER A 5 -9.85 41.01 24.08
N THR A 6 -9.94 39.81 24.67
CA THR A 6 -8.96 38.74 24.44
C THR A 6 -9.67 37.40 24.48
N LEU A 7 -10.12 36.89 23.33
CA LEU A 7 -10.43 35.45 23.15
C LEU A 7 -10.68 34.97 21.70
N ASN A 8 -10.36 35.75 20.64
CA ASN A 8 -10.60 35.30 19.25
C ASN A 8 -9.36 34.85 18.47
N ASN A 9 -8.14 35.03 18.97
CA ASN A 9 -6.92 34.76 18.18
C ASN A 9 -6.32 33.35 18.36
N ILE A 10 -6.88 32.49 19.23
CA ILE A 10 -6.34 31.15 19.51
C ILE A 10 -6.95 30.08 18.57
N VAL A 11 -8.16 30.28 18.08
CA VAL A 11 -8.90 29.29 17.27
C VAL A 11 -8.36 29.20 15.83
N ASP A 12 -7.90 30.31 15.25
CA ASP A 12 -7.41 30.34 13.87
C ASP A 12 -5.99 29.74 13.71
N PHE A 13 -5.14 29.83 14.74
CA PHE A 13 -3.78 29.30 14.68
C PHE A 13 -3.77 27.75 14.71
N GLN A 14 -4.66 27.14 15.48
CA GLN A 14 -4.80 25.68 15.52
C GLN A 14 -5.33 25.11 14.20
N HIS A 15 -6.20 25.84 13.51
CA HIS A 15 -6.77 25.38 12.25
C HIS A 15 -5.76 25.41 11.08
N GLY A 16 -4.89 26.42 11.04
CA GLY A 16 -3.79 26.50 10.07
C GLY A 16 -2.70 25.45 10.29
N LEU A 17 -2.30 25.21 11.54
CA LEU A 17 -1.35 24.15 11.89
C LEU A 17 -1.87 22.75 11.56
N ALA A 18 -3.13 22.44 11.88
CA ALA A 18 -3.73 21.15 11.58
C ALA A 18 -3.82 20.87 10.08
N LYS A 19 -4.15 21.88 9.25
CA LYS A 19 -4.14 21.75 7.79
C LYS A 19 -2.74 21.50 7.24
N ASN A 20 -1.73 22.23 7.72
CA ASN A 20 -0.34 22.04 7.30
C ASN A 20 0.23 20.68 7.73
N VAL A 21 -0.08 20.22 8.94
CA VAL A 21 0.29 18.89 9.42
C VAL A 21 -0.43 17.81 8.59
N CYS A 22 -1.73 17.96 8.33
CA CYS A 22 -2.49 17.03 7.49
C CYS A 22 -1.92 16.94 6.07
N LEU A 23 -1.60 18.08 5.45
CA LEU A 23 -0.94 18.13 4.14
C LEU A 23 0.43 17.47 4.17
N ARG A 24 1.27 17.77 5.17
CA ARG A 24 2.60 17.16 5.34
C ARG A 24 2.52 15.65 5.54
N VAL A 25 1.57 15.18 6.34
CA VAL A 25 1.32 13.74 6.55
C VAL A 25 0.85 13.08 5.26
N ARG A 26 -0.07 13.72 4.50
CA ARG A 26 -0.50 13.23 3.19
C ARG A 26 0.68 13.10 2.22
N HIS A 27 1.50 14.14 2.09
CA HIS A 27 2.71 14.09 1.26
C HIS A 27 3.67 12.98 1.69
N SER A 28 3.86 12.77 3.00
CA SER A 28 4.69 11.68 3.51
C SER A 28 4.15 10.30 3.14
N VAL A 29 2.83 10.12 3.20
CA VAL A 29 2.17 8.86 2.84
C VAL A 29 2.22 8.62 1.34
N ASP A 30 2.00 9.66 0.53
CA ASP A 30 2.14 9.57 -0.92
C ASP A 30 3.57 9.18 -1.32
N ASN A 31 4.58 9.78 -0.70
CA ASN A 31 5.98 9.40 -0.90
C ASN A 31 6.23 7.94 -0.54
N LEU A 32 5.66 7.47 0.57
CA LEU A 32 5.76 6.06 0.97
C LEU A 32 5.10 5.14 -0.07
N ILE A 33 3.92 5.49 -0.58
CA ILE A 33 3.22 4.74 -1.64
C ILE A 33 4.08 4.68 -2.92
N TYR A 34 4.64 5.80 -3.37
CA TYR A 34 5.51 5.84 -4.54
C TYR A 34 6.79 5.04 -4.33
N PHE A 35 7.39 5.13 -3.14
CA PHE A 35 8.57 4.36 -2.78
C PHE A 35 8.27 2.85 -2.78
N THR A 36 7.12 2.43 -2.23
CA THR A 36 6.67 1.03 -2.30
C THR A 36 6.47 0.59 -3.74
N ALA A 37 5.78 1.39 -4.56
CA ALA A 37 5.60 1.07 -5.97
C ALA A 37 6.93 0.91 -6.72
N PHE A 38 7.90 1.77 -6.45
CA PHE A 38 9.25 1.69 -7.02
C PHE A 38 9.99 0.42 -6.58
N ASN A 39 9.96 0.11 -5.28
CA ASN A 39 10.63 -1.08 -4.74
C ASN A 39 10.07 -2.38 -5.31
N VAL A 40 8.74 -2.49 -5.38
CA VAL A 40 8.08 -3.66 -5.97
C VAL A 40 8.39 -3.77 -7.46
N LYS A 41 8.35 -2.65 -8.21
CA LYS A 41 8.62 -2.65 -9.66
C LYS A 41 10.07 -3.01 -9.99
N THR A 42 11.02 -2.69 -9.12
CA THR A 42 12.46 -2.95 -9.32
C THR A 42 12.91 -4.25 -8.68
N LEU A 43 11.97 -5.08 -8.20
CA LEU A 43 12.28 -6.32 -7.51
C LEU A 43 12.75 -7.40 -8.50
N LEU A 44 12.11 -7.50 -9.66
CA LEU A 44 12.47 -8.45 -10.73
C LEU A 44 12.03 -7.95 -12.11
N GLU A 45 12.59 -8.53 -13.18
CA GLU A 45 12.21 -8.18 -14.56
C GLU A 45 10.84 -8.77 -14.90
N CYS A 46 9.89 -7.91 -15.30
CA CYS A 46 8.53 -8.34 -15.65
C CYS A 46 8.24 -8.14 -17.14
N SER A 47 7.49 -9.06 -17.74
CA SER A 47 6.99 -8.91 -19.11
C SER A 47 6.14 -7.65 -19.26
N LYS A 48 6.20 -7.02 -20.44
CA LYS A 48 5.30 -5.90 -20.80
C LYS A 48 3.98 -6.40 -21.42
N GLU A 49 3.91 -7.68 -21.74
CA GLU A 49 2.77 -8.28 -22.42
C GLU A 49 1.60 -8.52 -21.46
N ARG A 50 0.39 -8.15 -21.90
CA ARG A 50 -0.84 -8.35 -21.14
C ARG A 50 -1.63 -9.51 -21.73
N LEU A 51 -1.31 -10.71 -21.29
CA LEU A 51 -1.87 -11.97 -21.77
C LEU A 51 -3.33 -12.18 -21.32
N TYR A 52 -3.72 -11.66 -20.16
CA TYR A 52 -5.05 -11.90 -19.57
C TYR A 52 -5.91 -10.64 -19.53
N TYR A 53 -7.25 -10.79 -19.64
CA TYR A 53 -8.19 -9.66 -19.60
C TYR A 53 -8.06 -8.83 -18.32
N GLN A 54 -7.91 -9.49 -17.16
CA GLN A 54 -7.69 -8.84 -15.87
C GLN A 54 -6.47 -7.91 -15.85
N GLN A 55 -5.41 -8.23 -16.58
CA GLN A 55 -4.21 -7.39 -16.67
C GLN A 55 -4.47 -6.07 -17.40
N LYS A 56 -5.49 -6.02 -18.28
CA LYS A 56 -5.91 -4.78 -18.95
C LYS A 56 -6.67 -3.84 -18.02
N LEU A 57 -7.29 -4.39 -16.97
CA LEU A 57 -8.03 -3.63 -15.95
C LEU A 57 -7.14 -3.06 -14.85
N LEU A 58 -5.89 -3.53 -14.74
CA LEU A 58 -4.96 -3.05 -13.73
C LEU A 58 -4.61 -1.57 -13.95
N PRO A 59 -4.79 -0.70 -12.93
CA PRO A 59 -4.28 0.66 -12.97
C PRO A 59 -2.76 0.65 -12.85
N THR A 60 -2.11 1.82 -12.91
CA THR A 60 -0.67 1.89 -12.63
C THR A 60 -0.37 1.44 -11.20
N LEU A 61 0.81 0.83 -10.97
CA LEU A 61 1.18 0.28 -9.66
C LEU A 61 1.07 1.28 -8.49
N PRO A 62 1.49 2.57 -8.61
CA PRO A 62 1.26 3.55 -7.53
C PRO A 62 -0.23 3.81 -7.26
N VAL A 63 -1.07 3.84 -8.30
CA VAL A 63 -2.53 4.03 -8.15
C VAL A 63 -3.15 2.80 -7.50
N PHE A 64 -2.71 1.60 -7.87
CA PHE A 64 -3.15 0.35 -7.25
C PHE A 64 -2.83 0.31 -5.75
N ILE A 65 -1.57 0.61 -5.38
CA ILE A 65 -1.13 0.65 -3.99
C ILE A 65 -1.88 1.74 -3.21
N ARG A 66 -2.08 2.93 -3.81
CA ARG A 66 -2.88 4.01 -3.21
C ARG A 66 -4.31 3.58 -2.95
N HIS A 67 -4.95 2.90 -3.91
CA HIS A 67 -6.31 2.38 -3.73
C HIS A 67 -6.40 1.39 -2.57
N ILE A 68 -5.49 0.40 -2.52
CA ILE A 68 -5.46 -0.55 -1.40
C ILE A 68 -5.23 0.19 -0.08
N PHE A 69 -4.26 1.10 -0.03
CA PHE A 69 -3.92 1.85 1.18
C PHE A 69 -5.13 2.59 1.77
N HIS A 70 -5.83 3.39 0.96
CA HIS A 70 -6.94 4.20 1.45
C HIS A 70 -8.22 3.40 1.65
N HIS A 71 -8.60 2.52 0.72
CA HIS A 71 -9.88 1.80 0.79
C HIS A 71 -9.87 0.67 1.83
N CYS A 72 -8.71 0.04 2.06
CA CYS A 72 -8.55 -0.99 3.10
C CYS A 72 -8.14 -0.41 4.46
N LYS A 73 -7.99 0.91 4.57
CA LYS A 73 -7.56 1.63 5.78
C LYS A 73 -6.21 1.12 6.31
N LEU A 74 -5.26 0.90 5.41
CA LEU A 74 -3.91 0.54 5.81
C LEU A 74 -3.25 1.68 6.56
N THR A 75 -2.39 1.32 7.51
CA THR A 75 -1.53 2.29 8.21
C THR A 75 -0.18 2.38 7.51
N PRO A 76 0.54 3.52 7.65
CA PRO A 76 1.93 3.61 7.17
C PRO A 76 2.83 2.50 7.74
N THR A 77 2.58 2.08 8.98
CA THR A 77 3.29 0.97 9.63
C THR A 77 3.15 -0.35 8.87
N ILE A 78 1.94 -0.68 8.41
CA ILE A 78 1.70 -1.87 7.57
C ILE A 78 2.50 -1.80 6.26
N LEU A 79 2.54 -0.64 5.60
CA LEU A 79 3.36 -0.48 4.39
C LEU A 79 4.86 -0.59 4.66
N VAL A 80 5.34 -0.08 5.80
CA VAL A 80 6.76 -0.23 6.19
C VAL A 80 7.11 -1.69 6.45
N VAL A 81 6.26 -2.46 7.13
CA VAL A 81 6.50 -3.91 7.33
C VAL A 81 6.42 -4.66 6.00
N ALA A 82 5.50 -4.29 5.10
CA ALA A 82 5.46 -4.86 3.76
C ALA A 82 6.76 -4.56 2.98
N LEU A 83 7.33 -3.36 3.09
CA LEU A 83 8.64 -3.01 2.50
C LEU A 83 9.78 -3.88 3.05
N ILE A 84 9.78 -4.16 4.36
CA ILE A 84 10.77 -5.07 4.98
C ILE A 84 10.63 -6.48 4.37
N TYR A 85 9.41 -6.96 4.16
CA TYR A 85 9.17 -8.25 3.51
C TYR A 85 9.60 -8.27 2.04
N LEU A 86 9.37 -7.19 1.30
CA LEU A 86 9.83 -7.04 -0.08
C LEU A 86 11.37 -7.05 -0.18
N GLU A 87 12.06 -6.42 0.77
CA GLU A 87 13.51 -6.43 0.84
C GLU A 87 14.07 -7.82 1.14
N ARG A 88 13.42 -8.57 2.05
CA ARG A 88 13.75 -9.97 2.30
C ARG A 88 13.54 -10.84 1.07
N LEU A 89 12.44 -10.63 0.35
CA LEU A 89 12.16 -11.32 -0.91
C LEU A 89 13.25 -11.01 -1.95
N ARG A 90 13.65 -9.75 -2.11
CA ARG A 90 14.75 -9.34 -3.01
C ARG A 90 16.02 -10.14 -2.72
N ASN A 91 16.38 -10.31 -1.45
CA ASN A 91 17.58 -11.05 -1.05
C ASN A 91 17.46 -12.58 -1.22
N GLY A 92 16.23 -13.11 -1.25
CA GLY A 92 15.97 -14.54 -1.46
C GLY A 92 15.79 -14.94 -2.92
N LEU A 93 15.61 -14.00 -3.84
CA LEU A 93 15.35 -14.33 -5.24
C LEU A 93 16.61 -14.79 -5.97
N PRO A 94 16.51 -15.84 -6.81
CA PRO A 94 17.58 -16.21 -7.73
C PRO A 94 17.96 -15.05 -8.67
N HIS A 95 19.23 -15.01 -9.03
CA HIS A 95 19.73 -14.11 -10.08
C HIS A 95 18.91 -14.33 -11.36
N GLN A 96 18.43 -13.25 -11.98
CA GLN A 96 17.60 -13.27 -13.20
C GLN A 96 16.17 -13.82 -13.03
N SER A 97 15.59 -13.70 -11.83
CA SER A 97 14.16 -13.95 -11.64
C SER A 97 13.32 -13.08 -12.59
N LYS A 98 12.35 -13.69 -13.26
CA LYS A 98 11.43 -13.03 -14.19
C LYS A 98 9.98 -13.28 -13.79
N GLY A 99 9.12 -12.35 -14.17
CA GLY A 99 7.70 -12.40 -13.86
C GLY A 99 6.82 -11.97 -15.03
N GLU A 100 5.53 -12.24 -14.88
CA GLU A 100 4.49 -11.75 -15.76
C GLU A 100 4.23 -10.27 -15.50
N PHE A 101 3.47 -9.62 -16.39
CA PHE A 101 3.12 -8.21 -16.25
C PHE A 101 2.54 -7.84 -14.89
N ASP A 102 1.74 -8.75 -14.30
CA ASP A 102 1.05 -8.50 -13.06
C ASP A 102 1.75 -9.04 -11.80
N THR A 103 2.92 -9.67 -11.96
CA THR A 103 3.74 -10.16 -10.85
C THR A 103 4.02 -9.08 -9.79
N PRO A 104 4.33 -7.81 -10.12
CA PRO A 104 4.50 -6.74 -9.13
C PRO A 104 3.26 -6.54 -8.24
N TYR A 105 2.05 -6.63 -8.82
CA TYR A 105 0.80 -6.44 -8.09
C TYR A 105 0.56 -7.61 -7.13
N LYS A 106 0.80 -8.85 -7.60
CA LYS A 106 0.70 -10.08 -6.81
C LYS A 106 1.66 -10.07 -5.62
N ILE A 107 2.92 -9.69 -5.86
CA ILE A 107 3.95 -9.57 -4.84
C ILE A 107 3.56 -8.53 -3.78
N PHE A 108 3.05 -7.37 -4.21
CA PHE A 108 2.58 -6.35 -3.28
C PHE A 108 1.40 -6.85 -2.43
N ILE A 109 0.41 -7.51 -3.05
CA ILE A 109 -0.76 -8.09 -2.34
C ILE A 109 -0.30 -9.09 -1.27
N ALA A 110 0.60 -10.02 -1.62
CA ALA A 110 1.13 -10.99 -0.66
C ALA A 110 1.85 -10.30 0.51
N ALA A 111 2.77 -9.38 0.21
CA ALA A 111 3.53 -8.67 1.23
C ALA A 111 2.63 -7.88 2.19
N VAL A 112 1.61 -7.18 1.67
CA VAL A 112 0.74 -6.35 2.48
C VAL A 112 -0.26 -7.16 3.30
N ILE A 113 -0.75 -8.31 2.79
CA ILE A 113 -1.58 -9.22 3.56
C ILE A 113 -0.78 -9.83 4.71
N LEU A 114 0.43 -10.31 4.45
CA LEU A 114 1.31 -10.84 5.50
C LEU A 114 1.61 -9.79 6.56
N ALA A 115 1.96 -8.56 6.13
CA ALA A 115 2.22 -7.45 7.05
C ALA A 115 1.00 -7.12 7.91
N THR A 116 -0.20 -7.14 7.31
CA THR A 116 -1.46 -6.93 8.03
C THR A 116 -1.70 -8.04 9.05
N LYS A 117 -1.56 -9.33 8.66
CA LYS A 117 -1.71 -10.47 9.57
C LYS A 117 -0.69 -10.47 10.72
N PHE A 118 0.47 -9.86 10.50
CA PHE A 118 1.52 -9.73 11.52
C PHE A 118 1.24 -8.59 12.51
N ILE A 119 0.71 -7.45 12.05
CA ILE A 119 0.48 -6.26 12.88
C ILE A 119 -0.89 -6.28 13.56
N GLU A 120 -1.93 -6.71 12.85
CA GLU A 120 -3.31 -6.58 13.29
C GLU A 120 -3.80 -7.87 13.96
N ASP A 121 -4.39 -7.75 15.15
CA ASP A 121 -5.03 -8.88 15.85
C ASP A 121 -6.31 -9.38 15.14
N LYS A 122 -6.89 -8.53 14.28
CA LYS A 122 -8.16 -8.80 13.59
C LYS A 122 -7.94 -8.92 12.09
N SER A 123 -8.69 -9.83 11.47
CA SER A 123 -8.63 -10.09 10.03
C SER A 123 -9.43 -9.11 9.17
N THR A 124 -10.01 -8.04 9.75
CA THR A 124 -10.91 -7.11 9.05
C THR A 124 -10.22 -6.39 7.89
N ILE A 125 -8.98 -5.93 8.09
CA ILE A 125 -8.19 -5.29 7.03
C ILE A 125 -7.85 -6.31 5.94
N THR A 126 -7.38 -7.50 6.32
CA THR A 126 -7.12 -8.59 5.36
C THR A 126 -8.36 -8.90 4.52
N GLN A 127 -9.53 -9.09 5.14
CA GLN A 127 -10.79 -9.32 4.44
C GLN A 127 -11.16 -8.17 3.50
N SER A 128 -10.87 -6.92 3.89
CA SER A 128 -11.11 -5.76 3.03
C SER A 128 -10.20 -5.74 1.79
N ILE A 129 -8.93 -6.18 1.93
CA ILE A 129 -8.00 -6.34 0.81
C ILE A 129 -8.54 -7.40 -0.17
N TYR A 130 -8.91 -8.58 0.36
CA TYR A 130 -9.49 -9.66 -0.44
C TYR A 130 -10.72 -9.18 -1.23
N ARG A 131 -11.61 -8.42 -0.59
CA ARG A 131 -12.81 -7.88 -1.25
C ARG A 131 -12.47 -6.85 -2.33
N LEU A 132 -11.50 -5.97 -2.06
CA LEU A 132 -11.12 -4.90 -2.98
C LEU A 132 -10.49 -5.47 -4.27
N VAL A 133 -9.68 -6.52 -4.15
CA VAL A 133 -8.96 -7.11 -5.30
C VAL A 133 -9.70 -8.28 -5.95
N ALA A 134 -10.84 -8.73 -5.39
CA ALA A 134 -11.65 -9.82 -5.93
C ALA A 134 -12.03 -9.71 -7.41
N PRO A 135 -12.26 -8.51 -7.99
CA PRO A 135 -12.50 -8.38 -9.43
C PRO A 135 -11.28 -8.70 -10.32
N LEU A 136 -10.08 -8.78 -9.73
CA LEU A 136 -8.81 -9.01 -10.41
C LEU A 136 -8.20 -10.37 -10.08
N TYR A 137 -8.41 -10.87 -8.85
CA TYR A 137 -7.80 -12.10 -8.35
C TYR A 137 -8.77 -12.86 -7.46
N HIS A 138 -8.93 -14.16 -7.71
CA HIS A 138 -9.73 -15.03 -6.86
C HIS A 138 -9.05 -15.31 -5.52
N ALA A 139 -9.84 -15.61 -4.49
CA ALA A 139 -9.32 -15.91 -3.15
C ALA A 139 -8.30 -17.07 -3.16
N LYS A 140 -8.48 -18.06 -4.04
CA LYS A 140 -7.51 -19.15 -4.24
C LYS A 140 -6.15 -18.62 -4.71
N GLU A 141 -6.15 -17.75 -5.71
CA GLU A 141 -4.92 -17.15 -6.23
C GLU A 141 -4.24 -16.30 -5.16
N ILE A 142 -4.99 -15.52 -4.38
CA ILE A 142 -4.42 -14.71 -3.29
C ILE A 142 -3.79 -15.61 -2.22
N ASN A 143 -4.44 -16.71 -1.84
CA ASN A 143 -3.86 -17.70 -0.92
C ASN A 143 -2.56 -18.32 -1.48
N GLU A 144 -2.50 -18.59 -2.79
CA GLU A 144 -1.29 -19.08 -3.46
C GLU A 144 -0.19 -18.01 -3.48
N MET A 145 -0.54 -16.73 -3.68
CA MET A 145 0.41 -15.61 -3.58
C MET A 145 1.01 -15.53 -2.17
N GLU A 146 0.19 -15.61 -1.12
CA GLU A 146 0.65 -15.62 0.27
C GLU A 146 1.59 -16.81 0.55
N ARG A 147 1.17 -18.01 0.13
CA ARG A 147 1.94 -19.24 0.37
C ARG A 147 3.27 -19.25 -0.38
N SER A 148 3.33 -18.67 -1.58
CA SER A 148 4.55 -18.60 -2.38
C SER A 148 5.52 -17.52 -1.89
N PHE A 149 5.04 -16.58 -1.08
CA PHE A 149 5.85 -15.51 -0.51
C PHE A 149 6.61 -15.97 0.76
N LEU A 150 6.02 -16.91 1.52
CA LEU A 150 6.61 -17.52 2.72
C LEU A 150 7.55 -18.66 2.38
#